data_AF-A0A4Y1QNG9-F1
#
_entry.id   AF-A0A4Y1QNG9-F1
#
_cell.length_a   1.000
_cell.length_b   1.000
_cell.length_c   1.000
_cell.angle_alpha   90.00
_cell.angle_beta   90.00
_cell.angle_gamma   90.00
#
_symmetry.space_group_name_H-M   'P 1'
#
loop_
_entity.id
_entity.type
_entity.pdbx_description
1 polymer ?
#
loop_
_entity_poly.entity_id
_entity_poly.type
_entity_poly.pdbx_seq_one_letter_code
_entity_poly.pdbx_strand_id
1 'polypeptide(L)'
;MTERRPFGDPGRGESFSRNDMEVAHWFVLNNCDEIMAYLDEHEQMMKREHPSHLVARKHRELFPQWFLDSVNKLKSSNSPLTVMSYILAFGPIRAELFSGCNVNGVKFLGAARDDKLCTQNRCPCPRWRRKYGH
;
A
#
# COMPACT_ATOMS: atom_id res chain seq x y z
N MET A 1 -9.36 13.68 6.05
CA MET A 1 -8.59 13.10 4.94
C MET A 1 -8.10 14.22 4.05
N THR A 2 -6.82 14.22 3.70
CA THR A 2 -6.20 15.20 2.80
C THR A 2 -6.53 14.84 1.35
N GLU A 3 -7.13 15.76 0.60
CA GLU A 3 -7.48 15.49 -0.80
C GLU A 3 -6.21 15.48 -1.67
N ARG A 4 -5.97 14.38 -2.36
CA ARG A 4 -4.86 14.23 -3.31
C ARG A 4 -5.41 14.06 -4.72
N ARG A 5 -5.09 14.99 -5.62
CA ARG A 5 -5.54 14.94 -7.02
C ARG A 5 -4.34 14.68 -7.95
N PRO A 6 -4.24 13.51 -8.60
CA PRO A 6 -3.17 13.23 -9.55
C PRO A 6 -3.27 14.13 -10.80
N PHE A 7 -2.14 14.47 -11.42
CA PHE A 7 -2.10 15.19 -12.69
C PHE A 7 -0.89 14.80 -13.56
N GLY A 8 -0.97 15.17 -14.84
CA GLY A 8 0.01 14.82 -15.87
C GLY A 8 -0.24 13.44 -16.46
N ASP A 9 0.45 13.14 -17.56
CA ASP A 9 0.34 11.83 -18.22
C ASP A 9 0.71 10.69 -17.25
N PRO A 10 -0.02 9.57 -17.27
CA PRO A 10 0.45 8.32 -16.67
C PRO A 10 1.87 8.06 -17.18
N GLY A 11 2.78 7.69 -16.30
CA GLY A 11 4.18 7.46 -16.65
C GLY A 11 4.28 6.46 -17.80
N ARG A 12 4.54 6.93 -19.03
CA ARG A 12 4.69 6.04 -20.19
C ARG A 12 5.88 5.12 -19.95
N GLY A 13 5.61 3.85 -19.67
CA GLY A 13 6.62 2.81 -19.51
C GLY A 13 7.12 2.56 -18.09
N GLU A 14 6.66 3.32 -17.09
CA GLU A 14 6.95 3.05 -15.68
C GLU A 14 5.74 2.40 -15.02
N SER A 15 5.93 1.20 -14.46
CA SER A 15 4.92 0.46 -13.72
C SER A 15 5.43 0.13 -12.32
N PHE A 16 4.51 -0.07 -11.38
CA PHE A 16 4.85 -0.59 -10.07
C PHE A 16 5.45 -2.00 -10.20
N SER A 17 6.54 -2.25 -9.49
CA SER A 17 7.06 -3.60 -9.37
C SER A 17 6.10 -4.46 -8.55
N ARG A 18 6.23 -5.78 -8.65
CA ARG A 18 5.48 -6.71 -7.81
C ARG A 18 5.67 -6.41 -6.31
N ASN A 19 6.90 -6.12 -5.90
CA ASN A 19 7.20 -5.77 -4.51
C ASN A 19 6.51 -4.46 -4.09
N ASP A 20 6.45 -3.45 -4.96
CA ASP A 20 5.72 -2.21 -4.65
C ASP A 20 4.23 -2.48 -4.43
N MET A 21 3.64 -3.37 -5.25
CA MET A 21 2.25 -3.78 -5.11
C MET A 21 2.00 -4.56 -3.82
N GLU A 22 2.90 -5.48 -3.44
CA GLU A 22 2.84 -6.23 -2.19
C GLU A 22 2.96 -5.31 -0.96
N VAL A 23 3.87 -4.33 -1.01
CA VAL A 23 4.03 -3.33 0.05
C VAL A 23 2.78 -2.44 0.16
N ALA A 24 2.24 -1.98 -0.96
CA ALA A 24 1.02 -1.16 -0.99
C ALA A 24 -0.19 -1.94 -0.49
N HIS A 25 -0.34 -3.20 -0.89
CA HIS A 25 -1.42 -4.08 -0.44
C HIS A 25 -1.37 -4.29 1.07
N TRP A 26 -0.20 -4.65 1.61
CA TRP A 26 0.00 -4.78 3.05
C TRP A 26 -0.34 -3.49 3.80
N PHE A 27 0.08 -2.34 3.27
CA PHE A 27 -0.22 -1.04 3.87
C PHE A 27 -1.73 -0.79 3.96
N VAL A 28 -2.48 -1.07 2.90
CA VAL A 28 -3.95 -0.92 2.92
C VAL A 28 -4.59 -1.86 3.95
N LEU A 29 -4.20 -3.13 3.97
CA LEU A 29 -4.75 -4.12 4.91
C LEU A 29 -4.49 -3.71 6.36
N ASN A 30 -3.26 -3.30 6.69
CA ASN A 30 -2.85 -2.96 8.06
C ASN A 30 -3.45 -1.63 8.57
N ASN A 31 -4.10 -0.84 7.72
CA ASN A 31 -4.72 0.44 8.11
C ASN A 31 -6.24 0.44 7.90
N CYS A 32 -6.85 -0.72 7.62
CA CYS A 32 -8.28 -0.84 7.38
C CYS A 32 -8.97 -1.47 8.58
N ASP A 33 -9.85 -0.70 9.23
CA ASP A 33 -10.60 -1.15 10.42
C ASP A 33 -11.43 -2.41 10.16
N GLU A 34 -11.93 -2.58 8.93
CA GLU A 34 -12.71 -3.76 8.51
C GLU A 34 -11.90 -5.06 8.57
N ILE A 35 -10.57 -4.97 8.47
CA ILE A 35 -9.66 -6.12 8.42
C ILE A 35 -9.02 -6.41 9.80
N MET A 36 -9.18 -5.52 10.78
CA MET A 36 -8.56 -5.66 12.11
C MET A 36 -8.81 -7.02 12.75
N ALA A 37 -10.06 -7.52 12.71
CA ALA A 37 -10.40 -8.81 13.29
C ALA A 37 -9.60 -9.97 12.66
N TYR A 38 -9.37 -9.94 11.35
CA TYR A 38 -8.57 -10.93 10.64
C TYR A 38 -7.08 -10.81 11.00
N LEU A 39 -6.56 -9.58 11.13
CA LEU A 39 -5.18 -9.35 11.55
C LEU A 39 -4.94 -9.94 12.94
N ASP A 40 -5.83 -9.67 13.89
CA ASP A 40 -5.72 -10.19 15.26
C ASP A 40 -5.80 -11.72 15.31
N GLU A 41 -6.71 -12.32 14.53
CA GLU A 41 -6.84 -13.78 14.43
C GLU A 41 -5.56 -14.42 13.89
N HIS A 42 -5.05 -13.90 12.77
CA HIS A 42 -3.86 -14.44 12.14
C HIS A 42 -2.60 -14.20 13.00
N GLU A 43 -2.49 -13.06 13.69
CA GLU A 43 -1.37 -12.81 14.61
C GLU A 43 -1.35 -13.82 15.76
N GLN A 44 -2.51 -14.17 16.32
CA GLN A 44 -2.62 -15.22 17.33
C GLN A 44 -2.24 -16.59 16.79
N MET A 45 -2.61 -16.92 15.55
CA MET A 45 -2.18 -18.15 14.88
C MET A 45 -0.65 -18.20 14.75
N MET A 46 -0.04 -17.10 14.29
CA MET A 46 1.42 -16.99 14.16
C MET A 46 2.15 -17.13 15.51
N LYS A 47 1.59 -16.59 16.60
CA LYS A 47 2.15 -16.73 17.96
C LYS A 47 2.14 -18.17 18.46
N ARG A 48 1.22 -19.01 17.98
CA ARG A 48 1.11 -20.43 18.35
C ARG A 48 2.05 -21.32 17.53
N GLU A 49 2.22 -21.00 16.25
CA GLU A 49 2.96 -21.83 15.29
C GLU A 49 4.45 -21.48 15.18
N HIS A 50 4.84 -20.28 15.58
CA HIS A 50 6.19 -19.77 15.37
C HIS A 50 6.82 -19.18 16.64
N PRO A 51 8.16 -19.25 16.77
CA PRO A 51 8.90 -18.53 17.79
C PRO A 51 8.61 -17.02 17.75
N SER A 52 8.59 -16.38 18.93
CA SER A 52 8.22 -14.96 19.09
C SER A 52 8.93 -14.00 18.13
N HIS A 53 10.23 -14.18 17.90
CA HIS A 53 11.03 -13.33 17.01
C HIS A 53 10.67 -13.46 15.52
N LEU A 54 9.93 -14.50 15.13
CA LEU A 54 9.48 -14.72 13.75
C LEU A 54 8.03 -14.27 13.52
N VAL A 55 7.24 -14.08 14.58
CA VAL A 55 5.80 -13.79 14.49
C VAL A 55 5.52 -12.61 13.59
N ALA A 56 6.13 -11.45 13.82
CA ALA A 56 5.87 -10.25 13.02
C ALA A 56 6.22 -10.44 11.54
N ARG A 57 7.32 -11.14 11.25
CA ARG A 57 7.76 -11.44 9.88
C ARG A 57 6.77 -12.39 9.20
N LYS A 58 6.41 -13.49 9.86
CA LYS A 58 5.51 -14.51 9.31
C LYS A 58 4.08 -14.02 9.19
N HIS A 59 3.61 -13.22 10.14
CA HIS A 59 2.34 -12.55 10.05
C HIS A 59 2.25 -11.70 8.78
N ARG A 60 3.21 -10.79 8.55
CA ARG A 60 3.23 -9.96 7.34
C ARG A 60 3.39 -10.77 6.04
N GLU A 61 4.23 -11.80 6.05
CA GLU A 61 4.53 -12.64 4.88
C GLU A 61 3.32 -13.49 4.45
N LEU A 62 2.60 -14.06 5.42
CA LEU A 62 1.57 -15.07 5.15
C LEU A 62 0.14 -14.50 5.18
N PHE A 63 -0.08 -13.37 5.83
CA PHE A 63 -1.42 -12.81 6.02
C PHE A 63 -2.19 -12.57 4.72
N PRO A 64 -1.63 -11.97 3.64
CA PRO A 64 -2.42 -11.68 2.45
C PRO A 64 -3.03 -12.93 1.81
N GLN A 65 -2.25 -14.01 1.71
CA GLN A 65 -2.74 -15.28 1.17
C GLN A 65 -3.72 -15.95 2.13
N TRP A 66 -3.40 -16.00 3.43
CA TRP A 66 -4.30 -16.57 4.43
C TRP A 66 -5.66 -15.85 4.45
N PHE A 67 -5.65 -14.52 4.36
CA PHE A 67 -6.86 -13.70 4.35
C PHE A 67 -7.73 -13.97 3.12
N LEU A 68 -7.11 -14.08 1.94
CA LEU A 68 -7.80 -14.49 0.71
C LEU A 68 -8.46 -15.87 0.85
N ASP A 69 -7.75 -16.83 1.43
CA ASP A 69 -8.29 -18.17 1.65
C ASP A 69 -9.47 -18.15 2.66
N SER A 70 -9.35 -17.36 3.73
CA SER A 70 -10.40 -17.18 4.74
C SER A 70 -11.68 -16.57 4.15
N VAL A 71 -11.55 -15.53 3.32
CA VAL A 71 -12.69 -14.92 2.62
C VAL A 71 -13.31 -15.89 1.60
N ASN A 72 -12.51 -16.66 0.87
CA ASN A 72 -13.02 -17.67 -0.07
C ASN A 72 -13.77 -18.82 0.63
N LYS A 73 -13.34 -19.20 1.83
CA LYS A 73 -14.06 -20.19 2.67
C LYS A 73 -15.43 -19.67 3.08
N LEU A 74 -15.51 -18.42 3.56
CA LEU A 74 -16.78 -17.78 3.92
C LEU A 74 -17.75 -17.67 2.73
N LYS A 75 -17.20 -17.41 1.54
CA LYS A 75 -17.98 -17.35 0.30
C LYS A 75 -18.58 -18.72 -0.03
N SER A 76 -17.79 -19.78 0.13
CA SER A 76 -18.22 -21.16 -0.11
C SER A 76 -19.27 -21.63 0.90
N SER A 77 -19.24 -21.10 2.14
CA SER A 77 -20.21 -21.43 3.19
C SER A 77 -21.47 -20.56 3.18
N ASN A 78 -21.69 -19.71 2.17
CA ASN A 78 -22.78 -18.72 2.11
C ASN A 78 -22.88 -17.85 3.38
N SER A 79 -21.76 -17.64 4.06
CA SER A 79 -21.72 -16.81 5.26
C SER A 79 -21.70 -15.33 4.87
N PRO A 80 -22.20 -14.43 5.72
CA PRO A 80 -22.19 -12.99 5.42
C PRO A 80 -20.78 -12.50 5.12
N LEU A 81 -20.61 -11.91 3.94
CA LEU A 81 -19.37 -11.29 3.49
C LEU A 81 -19.68 -9.88 3.04
N THR A 82 -18.86 -8.93 3.48
CA THR A 82 -18.90 -7.57 2.95
C THR A 82 -18.17 -7.52 1.61
N VAL A 83 -18.68 -6.68 0.70
CA VAL A 83 -18.05 -6.45 -0.62
C VAL A 83 -16.62 -5.92 -0.45
N MET A 84 -16.37 -5.10 0.57
CA MET A 84 -15.06 -4.52 0.85
C MET A 84 -14.03 -5.56 1.28
N SER A 85 -14.35 -6.45 2.22
CA SER A 85 -13.45 -7.56 2.60
C SER A 85 -13.09 -8.44 1.41
N TYR A 86 -14.05 -8.71 0.51
CA TYR A 86 -13.77 -9.44 -0.72
C TYR A 86 -12.79 -8.69 -1.61
N ILE A 87 -13.00 -7.40 -1.87
CA ILE A 87 -12.10 -6.58 -2.71
C ILE A 87 -10.69 -6.49 -2.09
N LEU A 88 -10.60 -6.27 -0.77
CA LEU A 88 -9.34 -6.12 -0.05
C LEU A 88 -8.49 -7.40 -0.09
N ALA A 89 -9.12 -8.57 -0.10
CA ALA A 89 -8.43 -9.86 -0.17
C ALA A 89 -7.66 -10.08 -1.49
N PHE A 90 -8.19 -9.62 -2.62
CA PHE A 90 -7.51 -9.76 -3.93
C PHE A 90 -6.32 -8.81 -4.10
N GLY A 91 -6.29 -7.73 -3.32
CA GLY A 91 -5.28 -6.69 -3.45
C GLY A 91 -5.47 -5.79 -4.68
N PRO A 92 -4.53 -4.88 -4.93
CA PRO A 92 -4.65 -3.88 -5.98
C PRO A 92 -4.57 -4.52 -7.39
N ILE A 93 -5.69 -4.50 -8.11
CA ILE A 93 -5.81 -5.04 -9.49
C ILE A 93 -5.04 -4.19 -10.49
N ARG A 94 -5.06 -2.87 -10.29
CA ARG A 94 -4.38 -1.88 -11.13
C ARG A 94 -3.84 -0.76 -10.25
N ALA A 95 -2.62 -0.33 -10.53
CA ALA A 95 -2.03 0.86 -9.95
C ALA A 95 -1.45 1.71 -11.08
N GLU A 96 -1.76 3.00 -11.06
CA GLU A 96 -1.30 3.95 -12.07
C GLU A 96 -0.31 4.92 -11.45
N LEU A 97 0.81 5.12 -12.15
CA LEU A 97 1.83 6.06 -11.75
C LEU A 97 1.57 7.41 -12.41
N PHE A 98 1.39 8.45 -11.60
CA PHE A 98 1.25 9.81 -12.07
C PHE A 98 2.51 10.62 -11.81
N SER A 99 2.83 11.49 -12.77
CA SER A 99 4.02 12.34 -12.71
C SER A 99 3.98 13.47 -11.67
N GLY A 100 2.80 13.70 -11.08
CA GLY A 100 2.60 14.68 -10.01
C GLY A 100 1.24 14.56 -9.36
N CYS A 101 1.07 15.20 -8.21
CA CYS A 101 -0.21 15.30 -7.53
C CYS A 101 -0.35 16.65 -6.82
N ASN A 102 -1.59 17.12 -6.70
CA ASN A 102 -1.94 18.27 -5.88
C ASN A 102 -2.39 17.76 -4.51
N VAL A 103 -1.77 18.27 -3.44
CA VAL A 103 -2.16 18.02 -2.05
C VAL A 103 -2.49 19.36 -1.41
N ASN A 104 -3.75 19.59 -1.05
CA ASN A 104 -4.22 20.84 -0.43
C ASN A 104 -3.83 22.13 -1.18
N GLY A 105 -3.87 22.12 -2.51
CA GLY A 105 -3.50 23.27 -3.35
C GLY A 105 -2.02 23.33 -3.72
N VAL A 106 -1.16 22.52 -3.07
CA VAL A 106 0.28 22.46 -3.35
C VAL A 106 0.56 21.38 -4.39
N LYS A 107 1.26 21.75 -5.47
CA LYS A 107 1.67 20.82 -6.53
C LYS A 107 2.98 20.13 -6.16
N PHE A 108 2.97 18.81 -6.22
CA PHE A 108 4.13 17.95 -6.07
C PHE A 108 4.41 17.26 -7.41
N LEU A 109 5.69 17.15 -7.77
CA LEU A 109 6.15 16.45 -8.97
C LEU A 109 7.00 15.24 -8.57
N GLY A 110 7.02 14.23 -9.43
CA GLY A 110 7.94 13.10 -9.28
C GLY A 110 9.40 13.59 -9.27
N ALA A 111 10.23 13.00 -8.40
CA ALA A 111 11.59 13.48 -8.12
C ALA A 111 12.44 13.69 -9.39
N ALA A 112 12.37 12.77 -10.36
CA ALA A 112 13.12 12.88 -11.61
C ALA A 112 12.70 14.06 -12.50
N ARG A 113 11.44 14.53 -12.41
CA ARG A 113 10.97 15.75 -13.09
C ARG A 113 11.32 16.99 -12.28
N ASP A 114 11.18 16.93 -10.95
CA ASP A 114 11.52 18.03 -10.06
C ASP A 114 13.01 18.44 -10.15
N ASP A 115 13.91 17.45 -10.19
CA ASP A 115 15.35 17.66 -10.34
C ASP A 115 15.71 18.35 -11.68
N LYS A 116 14.94 18.10 -12.75
CA LYS A 116 15.15 18.72 -14.07
C LYS A 116 14.61 20.15 -14.16
N LEU A 117 13.63 20.50 -13.33
CA LEU A 117 13.07 21.84 -13.24
C LEU A 117 13.87 22.76 -12.31
N CYS A 118 14.83 22.22 -11.55
CA CYS A 118 15.86 22.99 -10.86
C CYS A 118 16.89 23.57 -11.84
N THR A 119 16.46 24.39 -12.80
CA THR A 119 17.36 25.16 -13.66
C THR A 119 17.02 26.65 -13.57
N GLN A 120 18.04 27.42 -13.17
CA GLN A 120 18.15 28.87 -13.36
C GLN A 120 17.10 29.76 -12.67
N ASN A 121 17.03 29.70 -11.33
CA ASN A 121 17.13 30.86 -10.44
C ASN A 121 16.69 30.45 -9.03
N ARG A 122 17.68 30.13 -8.17
CA ARG A 122 17.60 30.00 -6.70
C ARG A 122 16.21 29.65 -6.13
N CYS A 123 15.84 28.38 -6.15
CA CYS A 123 14.69 27.88 -5.39
C CYS A 123 15.09 27.56 -3.94
N PRO A 124 14.54 28.24 -2.91
CA PRO A 124 14.42 27.67 -1.58
C PRO A 124 13.15 26.80 -1.54
N CYS A 125 13.04 25.80 -2.41
CA CYS A 125 12.02 24.75 -2.24
C CYS A 125 12.60 23.75 -1.24
N PRO A 126 11.94 23.46 -0.09
CA PRO A 126 12.48 22.57 0.92
C PRO A 126 12.61 21.16 0.34
N ARG A 127 13.85 20.83 -0.01
CA ARG A 127 14.27 19.52 -0.51
C ARG A 127 14.08 18.51 0.62
N TRP A 128 12.96 17.81 0.65
CA TRP A 128 12.82 16.61 1.49
C TRP A 128 13.62 15.46 0.86
N ARG A 129 14.95 15.53 0.99
CA ARG A 129 15.80 14.34 0.79
C ARG A 129 15.41 13.34 1.87
N ARG A 130 15.13 12.10 1.44
CA ARG A 130 15.04 10.90 2.27
C ARG A 130 16.22 10.86 3.24
N LYS A 131 16.00 11.22 4.51
CA LYS A 131 16.82 10.75 5.63
C LYS A 131 16.23 9.41 6.06
N TYR A 132 16.46 8.32 5.33
CA TYR A 132 16.42 6.94 5.83
C TYR A 132 16.96 6.02 4.72
N GLY A 133 18.23 5.67 4.87
CA GLY A 133 18.89 4.60 4.14
C GLY A 133 19.94 4.04 5.09
N HIS A 134 19.65 2.88 5.65
CA HIS A 134 20.66 1.95 6.16
C HIS A 134 21.23 1.19 4.97
#